data_AF-T1C3V1-F1
#
_entry.id   AF-T1C3V1-F1
#
_cell.length_a   1.000
_cell.length_b   1.000
_cell.length_c   1.000
_cell.angle_alpha   90.00
_cell.angle_beta   90.00
_cell.angle_gamma   90.00
#
_symmetry.space_group_name_H-M   'P 1'
#
loop_
_entity.id
_entity.type
_entity.pdbx_description
1 polymer ?
#
loop_
_entity_poly.entity_id
_entity_poly.type
_entity_poly.pdbx_seq_one_letter_code
_entity_poly.pdbx_strand_id
1 'polypeptide(L)'
;PGALPNPSVYALFRDAQGALWIGTRGGVAVWNNGALSMPPALAPLRAWQINLIAEYPRGTYWFGTQGGLYRLQANTLTRYGASPGSAGARIRALLPLADGALLLGTEDGVRELRAGHISAPAWAAPLRGHFVTSLGWLDHDTLLLTTLDAGLGVLRNGHLRLLTQQDGLPTDNAWAFTSHGGEVYFSSIKGVWRVPLRTLLQPLAAAPGIHAQPVLTGNNRIGSEERTRCCNGGGDGRMLRVGDTLWLPSINGALALDMAAVRAPPGPGTPRIERLRHAQAWYATGATTRLPLGERNIEIEYTAPYLNNATALNFRYRLAGYDNAWVAAGTRRVAWYTHLPPGRYGFAVQARVDQGTWSTPATLEIVIPAHWYEWRWLQVLAGLLLAALLLLAARWRW
;
A
#
# COMPACT_ATOMS: atom_id res chain seq x y z
N PRO A 1 8.18 -28.65 34.90
CA PRO A 1 8.06 -28.26 33.47
C PRO A 1 9.40 -27.70 32.95
N GLY A 2 9.91 -28.23 31.84
CA GLY A 2 11.17 -27.75 31.25
C GLY A 2 11.03 -26.33 30.70
N ALA A 3 12.10 -25.53 30.78
CA ALA A 3 12.14 -24.19 30.20
C ALA A 3 12.51 -24.25 28.70
N LEU A 4 11.96 -23.32 27.92
CA LEU A 4 12.40 -23.10 26.55
C LEU A 4 13.87 -22.62 26.51
N PRO A 5 14.62 -22.92 25.43
CA PRO A 5 15.99 -22.43 25.28
C PRO A 5 16.07 -20.90 25.20
N ASN A 6 14.99 -20.24 24.80
CA ASN A 6 14.83 -18.80 24.86
C ASN A 6 13.33 -18.43 24.93
N PRO A 7 12.93 -17.38 25.67
CA PRO A 7 11.52 -16.95 25.74
C PRO A 7 10.99 -16.34 24.43
N SER A 8 11.87 -15.89 23.53
CA SER A 8 11.46 -15.33 22.23
C SER A 8 11.25 -16.46 21.21
N VAL A 9 9.99 -16.78 20.95
CA VAL A 9 9.56 -17.74 19.92
C VAL A 9 9.38 -17.04 18.57
N TYR A 10 9.88 -17.67 17.50
CA TYR A 10 9.87 -17.14 16.14
C TYR A 10 9.17 -18.08 15.16
N ALA A 11 9.12 -19.38 15.44
CA ALA A 11 8.49 -20.37 14.60
C ALA A 11 7.79 -21.44 15.46
N LEU A 12 6.62 -21.89 15.01
CA LEU A 12 5.89 -23.00 15.58
C LEU A 12 5.49 -23.93 14.44
N PHE A 13 5.81 -25.21 14.56
CA PHE A 13 5.50 -26.21 13.56
C PHE A 13 5.01 -27.48 14.22
N ARG A 14 3.83 -27.97 13.83
CA ARG A 14 3.32 -29.27 14.29
C ARG A 14 3.62 -30.31 13.24
N ASP A 15 4.40 -31.32 13.60
CA ASP A 15 4.77 -32.39 12.69
C ASP A 15 3.64 -33.39 12.44
N ALA A 16 3.85 -34.26 11.46
CA ALA A 16 2.88 -35.27 11.08
C ALA A 16 2.69 -36.40 12.12
N GLN A 17 3.46 -36.40 13.22
CA GLN A 17 3.31 -37.29 14.38
C GLN A 17 2.64 -36.59 15.57
N GLY A 18 2.35 -35.30 15.46
CA GLY A 18 1.64 -34.51 16.45
C GLY A 18 2.53 -33.77 17.44
N ALA A 19 3.86 -33.88 17.34
CA ALA A 19 4.78 -33.10 18.18
C ALA A 19 4.86 -31.65 17.70
N LEU A 20 5.00 -30.73 18.66
CA LEU A 20 5.13 -29.30 18.41
C LEU A 20 6.60 -28.89 18.49
N TRP A 21 7.16 -28.50 17.36
CA TRP A 21 8.48 -27.92 17.23
C TRP A 21 8.41 -26.42 17.46
N ILE A 22 9.26 -25.93 18.37
CA ILE A 22 9.27 -24.55 18.85
C ILE A 22 10.63 -23.95 18.51
N GLY A 23 10.66 -23.10 17.49
CA GLY A 23 11.84 -22.36 17.07
C GLY A 23 11.96 -21.06 17.86
N THR A 24 13.09 -20.84 18.50
CA THR A 24 13.34 -19.68 19.36
C THR A 24 14.57 -18.89 18.89
N ARG A 25 14.89 -17.79 19.57
CA ARG A 25 16.16 -17.09 19.38
C ARG A 25 17.40 -17.94 19.75
N GLY A 26 17.24 -18.95 20.61
CA GLY A 26 18.31 -19.81 21.13
C GLY A 26 18.22 -21.26 20.68
N GLY A 27 17.71 -21.53 19.49
CA GLY A 27 17.54 -22.89 18.96
C GLY A 27 16.13 -23.46 19.09
N VAL A 28 16.02 -24.78 19.06
CA VAL A 28 14.75 -25.52 18.93
C VAL A 28 14.44 -26.29 20.21
N ALA A 29 13.18 -26.28 20.61
CA ALA A 29 12.62 -27.23 21.57
C ALA A 29 11.47 -28.03 20.92
N VAL A 30 11.24 -29.25 21.41
CA VAL A 30 10.17 -30.13 20.93
C VAL A 30 9.27 -30.47 22.09
N TRP A 31 7.99 -30.12 21.97
CA TRP A 31 6.94 -30.50 22.89
C TRP A 31 6.18 -31.70 22.36
N ASN A 32 6.17 -32.79 23.13
CA ASN A 32 5.44 -34.00 22.78
C ASN A 32 4.83 -34.62 24.04
N ASN A 33 3.56 -35.03 23.99
CA ASN A 33 2.85 -35.71 25.08
C ASN A 33 3.02 -35.04 26.47
N GLY A 34 2.92 -33.71 26.52
CA GLY A 34 2.99 -32.94 27.78
C GLY A 34 4.41 -32.67 28.29
N ALA A 35 5.45 -33.12 27.57
CA ALA A 35 6.85 -32.93 27.93
C ALA A 35 7.59 -32.08 26.90
N LEU A 36 8.38 -31.13 27.39
CA LEU A 36 9.32 -30.35 26.58
C LEU A 36 10.70 -31.03 26.58
N SER A 37 11.33 -31.12 25.41
CA SER A 37 12.65 -31.69 25.22
C SER A 37 13.52 -30.85 24.28
N MET A 38 14.84 -31.00 24.40
CA MET A 38 15.83 -30.41 23.47
C MET A 38 16.73 -31.52 22.96
N PRO A 39 16.37 -32.17 21.83
CA PRO A 39 17.13 -33.30 21.30
C PRO A 39 18.63 -32.96 21.11
N PRO A 40 19.57 -33.84 21.53
CA PRO A 40 21.00 -33.58 21.40
C PRO A 40 21.45 -33.28 19.96
N ALA A 41 20.83 -33.90 18.95
CA ALA A 41 21.11 -33.65 17.54
C ALA A 41 20.84 -32.19 17.12
N LEU A 42 20.04 -31.43 17.88
CA LEU A 42 19.74 -30.02 17.64
C LEU A 42 20.63 -29.08 18.46
N ALA A 43 21.57 -29.59 19.27
CA ALA A 43 22.48 -28.76 20.05
C ALA A 43 23.22 -27.69 19.21
N PRO A 44 23.67 -27.97 17.96
CA PRO A 44 24.29 -26.94 17.12
C PRO A 44 23.37 -25.76 16.77
N LEU A 45 22.05 -25.94 16.82
CA LEU A 45 21.09 -24.88 16.55
C LEU A 45 20.97 -23.86 17.69
N ARG A 46 21.53 -24.13 18.88
CA ARG A 46 21.47 -23.20 20.03
C ARG A 46 22.18 -21.87 19.78
N ALA A 47 23.11 -21.84 18.83
CA ALA A 47 23.80 -20.62 18.41
C ALA A 47 22.94 -19.72 17.51
N TRP A 48 21.77 -20.19 17.05
CA TRP A 48 21.03 -19.53 15.98
C TRP A 48 19.56 -19.28 16.34
N GLN A 49 19.07 -18.12 15.92
CA GLN A 49 17.64 -17.87 15.84
C GLN A 49 17.03 -18.72 14.74
N ILE A 50 15.93 -19.40 15.07
CA ILE A 50 15.16 -20.25 14.17
C ILE A 50 14.03 -19.42 13.58
N ASN A 51 14.07 -19.17 12.27
CA ASN A 51 13.10 -18.32 11.59
C ASN A 51 11.95 -19.12 10.97
N LEU A 52 12.14 -20.39 10.66
CA LEU A 52 11.08 -21.27 10.13
C LEU A 52 11.42 -22.73 10.42
N ILE A 53 10.38 -23.55 10.49
CA ILE A 53 10.48 -25.00 10.62
C ILE A 53 9.52 -25.65 9.62
N ALA A 54 10.00 -26.63 8.86
CA ALA A 54 9.18 -27.36 7.90
C ALA A 54 9.55 -28.86 7.89
N GLU A 55 8.59 -29.72 7.56
CA GLU A 55 8.80 -31.15 7.33
C GLU A 55 8.58 -31.46 5.84
N TYR A 56 9.65 -31.82 5.13
CA TYR A 56 9.55 -32.24 3.73
C TYR A 56 10.82 -32.99 3.24
N PRO A 57 10.69 -34.21 2.66
CA PRO A 57 9.53 -35.09 2.78
C PRO A 57 9.33 -35.52 4.24
N ARG A 58 8.28 -36.31 4.51
CA ARG A 58 7.96 -36.79 5.86
C ARG A 58 9.18 -37.38 6.57
N GLY A 59 9.39 -37.00 7.82
CA GLY A 59 10.57 -37.39 8.63
C GLY A 59 11.86 -36.63 8.33
N THR A 60 11.84 -35.66 7.41
CA THR A 60 12.97 -34.75 7.14
C THR A 60 12.58 -33.34 7.55
N TYR A 61 13.27 -32.82 8.57
CA TYR A 61 12.97 -31.51 9.13
C TYR A 61 13.98 -30.47 8.64
N TRP A 62 13.48 -29.31 8.27
CA TRP A 62 14.26 -28.18 7.80
C TRP A 62 14.11 -27.00 8.75
N PHE A 63 15.23 -26.37 9.08
CA PHE A 63 15.30 -25.20 9.94
C PHE A 63 15.96 -24.07 9.17
N GLY A 64 15.19 -23.05 8.83
CA GLY A 64 15.75 -21.80 8.34
C GLY A 64 16.26 -20.99 9.53
N THR A 65 17.53 -20.61 9.51
CA THR A 65 18.18 -19.91 10.64
C THR A 65 18.93 -18.67 10.17
N GLN A 66 19.47 -17.89 11.11
CA GLN A 66 20.42 -16.81 10.78
C GLN A 66 21.80 -17.32 10.32
N GLY A 67 22.10 -18.60 10.56
CA GLY A 67 23.38 -19.23 10.28
C GLY A 67 23.37 -20.18 9.09
N GLY A 68 22.28 -20.27 8.31
CA GLY A 68 22.11 -21.17 7.18
C GLY A 68 20.80 -21.97 7.24
N LEU A 69 20.63 -22.85 6.26
CA LEU A 69 19.55 -23.85 6.25
C LEU A 69 20.08 -25.14 6.89
N TYR A 70 19.37 -25.69 7.86
CA TYR A 70 19.74 -26.96 8.48
C TYR A 70 18.70 -28.03 8.16
N ARG A 71 19.16 -29.24 7.85
CA ARG A 71 18.34 -30.43 7.63
C ARG A 71 18.62 -31.45 8.71
N LEU A 72 17.58 -31.89 9.41
CA LEU A 72 17.63 -33.05 10.29
C LEU A 72 17.00 -34.24 9.57
N GLN A 73 17.78 -35.29 9.37
CA GLN A 73 17.32 -36.57 8.80
C GLN A 73 18.02 -37.71 9.53
N ALA A 74 17.28 -38.71 10.01
CA ALA A 74 17.83 -39.85 10.74
C ALA A 74 18.82 -39.44 11.86
N ASN A 75 18.41 -38.47 12.69
CA ASN A 75 19.21 -37.89 13.78
C ASN A 75 20.53 -37.20 13.35
N THR A 76 20.74 -36.99 12.06
CA THR A 76 21.90 -36.28 11.50
C THR A 76 21.49 -34.88 11.10
N LEU A 77 22.19 -33.88 11.64
CA LEU A 77 21.97 -32.46 11.31
C LEU A 77 23.01 -32.00 10.28
N THR A 78 22.57 -31.65 9.08
CA THR A 78 23.43 -31.14 7.99
C THR A 78 23.13 -29.67 7.72
N ARG A 79 24.17 -28.86 7.51
CA ARG A 79 24.05 -27.44 7.17
C ARG A 79 24.23 -27.20 5.68
N TYR A 80 23.44 -26.29 5.14
CA TYR A 80 23.52 -25.78 3.78
C TYR A 80 23.55 -24.23 3.77
N GLY A 81 24.17 -23.64 2.75
CA GLY A 81 24.11 -22.21 2.46
C GLY A 81 25.43 -21.48 2.68
N ALA A 82 25.42 -20.19 2.32
CA ALA A 82 26.56 -19.29 2.46
C ALA A 82 27.09 -19.27 3.90
N SER A 83 28.37 -18.90 4.11
CA SER A 83 28.99 -18.87 5.44
C SER A 83 28.18 -18.06 6.46
N PRO A 84 28.11 -18.50 7.74
CA PRO A 84 27.40 -17.76 8.77
C PRO A 84 27.86 -16.30 8.85
N GLY A 85 26.93 -15.38 9.13
CA GLY A 85 27.20 -13.93 9.18
C GLY A 85 26.96 -13.19 7.86
N SER A 86 26.79 -13.90 6.73
CA SER A 86 26.39 -13.27 5.46
C SER A 86 24.86 -13.12 5.33
N ALA A 87 24.39 -12.13 4.58
CA ALA A 87 22.97 -11.95 4.28
C ALA A 87 22.36 -13.18 3.57
N GLY A 88 23.12 -13.81 2.68
CA GLY A 88 22.72 -15.04 1.98
C GLY A 88 22.65 -16.29 2.88
N ALA A 89 23.17 -16.24 4.12
CA ALA A 89 23.02 -17.34 5.09
C ALA A 89 21.72 -17.23 5.90
N ARG A 90 21.06 -16.06 5.92
CA ARG A 90 19.91 -15.79 6.78
C ARG A 90 18.64 -16.23 6.07
N ILE A 91 18.16 -17.43 6.39
CA ILE A 91 17.00 -18.04 5.76
C ILE A 91 15.72 -17.54 6.42
N ARG A 92 14.76 -17.08 5.61
CA ARG A 92 13.56 -16.35 6.04
C ARG A 92 12.25 -16.89 5.46
N ALA A 93 12.34 -17.64 4.37
CA ALA A 93 11.23 -18.38 3.77
C ALA A 93 11.76 -19.66 3.13
N LEU A 94 10.91 -20.68 3.02
CA LEU A 94 11.22 -21.96 2.40
C LEU A 94 9.97 -22.45 1.67
N LEU A 95 10.12 -22.87 0.42
CA LEU A 95 9.06 -23.48 -0.37
C LEU A 95 9.59 -24.73 -1.08
N PRO A 96 9.04 -25.90 -0.76
CA PRO A 96 9.31 -27.11 -1.51
C PRO A 96 8.75 -27.02 -2.93
N LEU A 97 9.54 -27.49 -3.90
CA LEU A 97 9.15 -27.65 -5.29
C LEU A 97 8.78 -29.11 -5.58
N ALA A 98 7.96 -29.33 -6.63
CA ALA A 98 7.46 -30.65 -7.00
C ALA A 98 8.57 -31.64 -7.40
N ASP A 99 9.69 -31.13 -7.90
CA ASP A 99 10.88 -31.90 -8.29
C ASP A 99 11.84 -32.19 -7.11
N GLY A 100 11.45 -31.80 -5.88
CA GLY A 100 12.22 -31.99 -4.66
C GLY A 100 13.26 -30.91 -4.37
N ALA A 101 13.43 -29.91 -5.24
CA ALA A 101 14.23 -28.73 -4.92
C ALA A 101 13.52 -27.84 -3.89
N LEU A 102 14.28 -26.97 -3.23
CA LEU A 102 13.73 -25.98 -2.28
C LEU A 102 14.08 -24.57 -2.74
N LEU A 103 13.08 -23.70 -2.83
CA LEU A 103 13.31 -22.25 -2.91
C LEU A 103 13.45 -21.68 -1.51
N LEU A 104 14.44 -20.82 -1.34
CA LEU A 104 14.82 -20.20 -0.07
C LEU A 104 14.77 -18.68 -0.24
N GLY A 105 14.00 -18.02 0.61
CA GLY A 105 14.05 -16.57 0.76
C GLY A 105 15.17 -16.22 1.74
N THR A 106 16.08 -15.34 1.33
CA THR A 106 17.20 -14.88 2.15
C THR A 106 17.20 -13.36 2.30
N GLU A 107 18.10 -12.82 3.10
CA GLU A 107 18.34 -11.36 3.15
C GLU A 107 19.14 -10.84 1.94
N ASP A 108 19.50 -11.72 0.99
CA ASP A 108 20.20 -11.38 -0.27
C ASP A 108 19.53 -12.06 -1.49
N GLY A 109 18.20 -12.01 -1.52
CA GLY A 109 17.38 -12.54 -2.60
C GLY A 109 16.96 -14.00 -2.43
N VAL A 110 16.62 -14.64 -3.55
CA VAL A 110 16.21 -16.06 -3.59
C VAL A 110 17.42 -16.95 -3.84
N ARG A 111 17.41 -18.14 -3.22
CA ARG A 111 18.31 -19.25 -3.51
C ARG A 111 17.51 -20.51 -3.79
N GLU A 112 18.06 -21.41 -4.58
CA GLU A 112 17.54 -22.75 -4.82
C GLU A 112 18.52 -23.78 -4.27
N LEU A 113 18.03 -24.72 -3.44
CA LEU A 113 18.75 -25.92 -3.05
C LEU A 113 18.30 -27.08 -3.93
N ARG A 114 19.23 -27.67 -4.69
CA ARG A 114 19.01 -28.84 -5.54
C ARG A 114 20.16 -29.82 -5.39
N ALA A 115 19.85 -31.08 -5.07
CA ALA A 115 20.85 -32.14 -4.90
C ALA A 115 22.05 -31.72 -4.01
N GLY A 116 21.78 -31.02 -2.89
CA GLY A 116 22.81 -30.54 -1.96
C GLY A 116 23.52 -29.24 -2.35
N HIS A 117 23.30 -28.72 -3.57
CA HIS A 117 23.93 -27.52 -4.07
C HIS A 117 23.00 -26.31 -3.97
N ILE A 118 23.52 -25.19 -3.48
CA ILE A 118 22.79 -23.93 -3.41
C ILE A 118 23.28 -22.98 -4.49
N SER A 119 22.35 -22.44 -5.27
CA SER A 119 22.63 -21.43 -6.29
C SER A 119 21.51 -20.38 -6.32
N ALA A 120 21.75 -19.24 -6.99
CA ALA A 120 20.70 -18.27 -7.28
C ALA A 120 20.09 -18.62 -8.65
N PRO A 121 18.76 -18.82 -8.76
CA PRO A 121 18.12 -19.00 -10.05
C PRO A 121 18.31 -17.77 -10.95
N ALA A 122 18.46 -17.96 -12.26
CA ALA A 122 18.67 -16.86 -13.20
C ALA A 122 17.55 -15.80 -13.15
N TRP A 123 16.29 -16.25 -13.01
CA TRP A 123 15.13 -15.36 -12.89
C TRP A 123 15.14 -14.49 -11.62
N ALA A 124 15.90 -14.91 -10.60
CA ALA A 124 16.00 -14.21 -9.32
C ALA A 124 17.09 -13.13 -9.31
N ALA A 125 17.79 -12.89 -10.42
CA ALA A 125 18.81 -11.84 -10.51
C ALA A 125 18.31 -10.45 -10.03
N PRO A 126 17.06 -10.00 -10.33
CA PRO A 126 16.54 -8.74 -9.83
C PRO A 126 16.33 -8.68 -8.31
N LEU A 127 16.39 -9.81 -7.59
CA LEU A 127 16.23 -9.87 -6.13
C LEU A 127 17.57 -9.85 -5.37
N ARG A 128 18.71 -9.79 -6.08
CA ARG A 128 20.02 -9.72 -5.44
C ARG A 128 20.11 -8.46 -4.56
N GLY A 129 20.55 -8.60 -3.32
CA GLY A 129 20.59 -7.52 -2.34
C GLY A 129 19.24 -7.18 -1.68
N HIS A 130 18.14 -7.80 -2.09
CA HIS A 130 16.81 -7.55 -1.53
C HIS A 130 16.41 -8.64 -0.54
N PHE A 131 15.79 -8.24 0.57
CA PHE A 131 15.41 -9.17 1.62
C PHE A 131 14.06 -9.81 1.27
N VAL A 132 14.09 -11.08 0.83
CA VAL A 132 12.90 -11.89 0.59
C VAL A 132 12.31 -12.41 1.91
N THR A 133 11.12 -11.94 2.24
CA THR A 133 10.46 -12.22 3.52
C THR A 133 9.58 -13.46 3.44
N SER A 134 8.81 -13.64 2.36
CA SER A 134 7.97 -14.82 2.14
C SER A 134 7.88 -15.15 0.65
N LEU A 135 7.53 -16.39 0.33
CA LEU A 135 7.33 -16.87 -1.03
C LEU A 135 6.34 -18.04 -1.04
N GLY A 136 5.54 -18.17 -2.10
CA GLY A 136 4.48 -19.18 -2.19
C GLY A 136 3.73 -19.12 -3.51
N TRP A 137 3.10 -20.23 -3.87
CA TRP A 137 2.30 -20.35 -5.09
C TRP A 137 0.94 -19.64 -4.95
N LEU A 138 0.59 -18.81 -5.93
CA LEU A 138 -0.76 -18.25 -6.08
C LEU A 138 -1.67 -19.20 -6.88
N ASP A 139 -1.09 -19.85 -7.88
CA ASP A 139 -1.67 -20.90 -8.71
C ASP A 139 -0.56 -21.86 -9.15
N HIS A 140 -0.83 -22.74 -10.12
CA HIS A 140 0.12 -23.75 -10.60
C HIS A 140 1.41 -23.20 -11.23
N ASP A 141 1.37 -21.99 -11.80
CA ASP A 141 2.47 -21.42 -12.59
C ASP A 141 2.95 -20.05 -12.07
N THR A 142 2.28 -19.50 -11.06
CA THR A 142 2.56 -18.17 -10.54
C THR A 142 3.07 -18.23 -9.11
N LEU A 143 4.34 -17.90 -8.93
CA LEU A 143 4.96 -17.73 -7.63
C LEU A 143 4.86 -16.25 -7.23
N LEU A 144 4.33 -15.98 -6.03
CA LEU A 144 4.40 -14.66 -5.40
C LEU A 144 5.46 -14.69 -4.31
N LEU A 145 6.19 -13.59 -4.20
CA LEU A 145 7.12 -13.33 -3.11
C LEU A 145 6.94 -11.92 -2.56
N THR A 146 7.20 -11.77 -1.27
CA THR A 146 7.21 -10.48 -0.58
C THR A 146 8.64 -10.13 -0.21
N THR A 147 8.96 -8.85 -0.22
CA THR A 147 10.29 -8.35 0.12
C THR A 147 10.21 -7.24 1.17
N LEU A 148 11.26 -7.06 1.95
CA LEU A 148 11.32 -5.98 2.94
C LEU A 148 11.40 -4.60 2.27
N ASP A 149 11.97 -4.53 1.06
CA ASP A 149 12.49 -3.31 0.47
C ASP A 149 12.24 -3.15 -1.05
N ALA A 150 11.64 -4.14 -1.72
CA ALA A 150 11.40 -4.14 -3.17
C ALA A 150 9.95 -4.56 -3.55
N GLY A 151 9.01 -4.38 -2.62
CA GLY A 151 7.59 -4.66 -2.79
C GLY A 151 7.26 -6.15 -3.00
N LEU A 152 6.41 -6.43 -3.99
CA LEU A 152 5.93 -7.78 -4.33
C LEU A 152 6.59 -8.27 -5.61
N GLY A 153 7.12 -9.49 -5.61
CA GLY A 153 7.61 -10.14 -6.82
C GLY A 153 6.62 -11.16 -7.36
N VAL A 154 6.23 -11.02 -8.62
CA VAL A 154 5.39 -12.00 -9.33
C VAL A 154 6.26 -12.70 -10.36
N LEU A 155 6.54 -13.98 -10.14
CA LEU A 155 7.26 -14.83 -11.08
C LEU A 155 6.26 -15.69 -11.85
N ARG A 156 6.29 -15.58 -13.17
CA ARG A 156 5.48 -16.39 -14.08
C ARG A 156 6.25 -16.67 -15.37
N ASN A 157 6.20 -17.90 -15.86
CA ASN A 157 6.91 -18.32 -17.09
C ASN A 157 8.41 -17.97 -17.08
N GLY A 158 9.07 -18.07 -15.91
CA GLY A 158 10.50 -17.71 -15.76
C GLY A 158 10.81 -16.22 -15.72
N HIS A 159 9.81 -15.34 -15.80
CA HIS A 159 9.97 -13.89 -15.72
C HIS A 159 9.45 -13.34 -14.41
N LEU A 160 10.34 -12.68 -13.67
CA LEU A 160 10.02 -11.98 -12.43
C LEU A 160 9.73 -10.50 -12.71
N ARG A 161 8.61 -10.00 -12.20
CA ARG A 161 8.33 -8.56 -12.08
C ARG A 161 8.23 -8.16 -10.63
N LEU A 162 8.95 -7.09 -10.27
CA LEU A 162 8.79 -6.42 -8.98
C LEU A 162 7.74 -5.33 -9.12
N LEU A 163 6.80 -5.33 -8.19
CA LEU A 163 5.74 -4.35 -8.06
C LEU A 163 6.09 -3.48 -6.86
N THR A 164 6.12 -2.18 -7.07
CA THR A 164 6.61 -1.17 -6.12
C THR A 164 5.56 -0.08 -5.88
N GLN A 165 5.91 0.93 -5.10
CA GLN A 165 5.11 2.15 -4.93
C GLN A 165 4.88 2.87 -6.25
N GLN A 166 5.81 2.77 -7.20
CA GLN A 166 5.65 3.33 -8.54
C GLN A 166 4.53 2.62 -9.32
N ASP A 167 4.35 1.33 -9.06
CA ASP A 167 3.25 0.54 -9.61
C ASP A 167 1.93 0.73 -8.83
N GLY A 168 1.90 1.50 -7.74
CA GLY A 168 0.69 1.76 -6.95
C GLY A 168 0.57 0.95 -5.65
N LEU A 169 1.60 0.21 -5.26
CA LEU A 169 1.66 -0.34 -3.90
C LEU A 169 1.71 0.77 -2.84
N PRO A 170 1.20 0.51 -1.62
CA PRO A 170 1.22 1.50 -0.53
C PRO A 170 2.64 1.79 -0.01
N THR A 171 3.54 0.80 -0.13
CA THR A 171 4.93 0.84 0.31
C THR A 171 5.71 -0.27 -0.40
N ASP A 172 7.02 -0.08 -0.56
CA ASP A 172 7.95 -1.12 -1.05
C ASP A 172 8.29 -2.18 0.00
N ASN A 173 7.59 -2.17 1.13
CA ASN A 173 7.74 -3.14 2.20
C ASN A 173 6.57 -4.13 2.23
N ALA A 174 6.86 -5.43 2.22
CA ALA A 174 5.88 -6.50 2.43
C ALA A 174 6.47 -7.66 3.25
N TRP A 175 5.71 -8.22 4.19
CA TRP A 175 6.21 -9.24 5.12
C TRP A 175 5.70 -10.65 4.89
N ALA A 176 4.41 -10.77 4.55
CA ALA A 176 3.74 -12.03 4.31
C ALA A 176 2.50 -11.80 3.46
N PHE A 177 2.00 -12.87 2.84
CA PHE A 177 0.77 -12.85 2.07
C PHE A 177 -0.04 -14.12 2.26
N THR A 178 -1.32 -14.05 1.89
CA THR A 178 -2.20 -15.20 1.70
C THR A 178 -3.19 -14.92 0.58
N SER A 179 -3.77 -15.96 -0.02
CA SER A 179 -4.84 -15.83 -1.01
C SER A 179 -6.13 -16.43 -0.46
N HIS A 180 -7.25 -15.75 -0.74
CA HIS A 180 -8.59 -16.20 -0.36
C HIS A 180 -9.65 -15.46 -1.18
N GLY A 181 -10.70 -16.17 -1.62
CA GLY A 181 -11.85 -15.55 -2.30
C GLY A 181 -11.53 -14.78 -3.59
N GLY A 182 -10.45 -15.14 -4.31
CA GLY A 182 -10.00 -14.42 -5.51
C GLY A 182 -9.22 -13.13 -5.21
N GLU A 183 -8.87 -12.89 -3.95
CA GLU A 183 -8.06 -11.76 -3.48
C GLU A 183 -6.73 -12.28 -2.92
N VAL A 184 -5.69 -11.44 -3.01
CA VAL A 184 -4.41 -11.63 -2.34
C VAL A 184 -4.28 -10.57 -1.26
N TYR A 185 -4.14 -11.03 -0.02
CA TYR A 185 -3.91 -10.20 1.16
C TYR A 185 -2.42 -10.18 1.45
N PHE A 186 -1.86 -9.01 1.73
CA PHE A 186 -0.46 -8.88 2.14
C PHE A 186 -0.28 -7.85 3.25
N SER A 187 0.68 -8.10 4.13
CA SER A 187 1.03 -7.19 5.22
C SER A 187 2.23 -6.33 4.87
N SER A 188 2.22 -5.08 5.33
CA SER A 188 3.29 -4.09 5.22
C SER A 188 3.37 -3.21 6.45
N ILE A 189 4.39 -2.37 6.54
CA ILE A 189 4.53 -1.38 7.62
C ILE A 189 3.38 -0.37 7.71
N LYS A 190 2.58 -0.23 6.65
CA LYS A 190 1.39 0.63 6.65
C LYS A 190 0.10 -0.13 6.98
N GLY A 191 0.18 -1.43 7.23
CA GLY A 191 -0.94 -2.29 7.60
C GLY A 191 -1.17 -3.43 6.62
N VAL A 192 -2.39 -3.92 6.54
CA VAL A 192 -2.80 -5.02 5.65
C VAL A 192 -3.57 -4.47 4.48
N TRP A 193 -3.27 -5.02 3.31
CA TRP A 193 -3.80 -4.60 2.04
C TRP A 193 -4.30 -5.81 1.27
N ARG A 194 -5.24 -5.59 0.35
CA ARG A 194 -5.66 -6.62 -0.60
C ARG A 194 -5.60 -6.12 -2.03
N VAL A 195 -5.33 -7.03 -2.94
CA VAL A 195 -5.40 -6.83 -4.39
C VAL A 195 -6.13 -8.01 -5.02
N PRO A 196 -6.96 -7.78 -6.05
CA PRO A 196 -7.58 -8.89 -6.76
C PRO A 196 -6.50 -9.78 -7.38
N LEU A 197 -6.62 -11.09 -7.21
CA LEU A 197 -5.65 -12.06 -7.76
C LEU A 197 -5.48 -11.85 -9.27
N ARG A 198 -6.58 -11.65 -9.99
CA ARG A 198 -6.60 -11.37 -11.43
C ARG A 198 -5.72 -10.17 -11.84
N THR A 199 -5.53 -9.19 -10.95
CA THR A 199 -4.67 -8.02 -11.21
C THR A 199 -3.20 -8.41 -11.23
N LEU A 200 -2.78 -9.31 -10.35
CA LEU A 200 -1.41 -9.82 -10.30
C LEU A 200 -1.10 -10.78 -11.47
N LEU A 201 -2.13 -11.40 -12.05
CA LEU A 201 -1.99 -12.33 -13.18
C LEU A 201 -2.01 -11.67 -14.57
N GLN A 202 -2.23 -10.35 -14.64
CA GLN A 202 -2.30 -9.64 -15.92
C GLN A 202 -0.96 -9.69 -16.68
N PRO A 203 -0.98 -9.65 -18.03
CA PRO A 203 0.22 -9.69 -18.84
C PRO A 203 1.23 -8.61 -18.44
N LEU A 204 2.50 -9.02 -18.34
CA LEU A 204 3.61 -8.22 -17.84
C LEU A 204 3.81 -6.88 -18.60
N ALA A 205 3.36 -6.80 -19.85
CA ALA A 205 3.53 -5.64 -20.73
C ALA A 205 2.47 -4.53 -20.55
N ALA A 206 1.35 -4.79 -19.87
CA ALA A 206 0.21 -3.87 -19.88
C ALA A 206 0.30 -2.74 -18.83
N ALA A 207 1.14 -2.92 -17.79
CA ALA A 207 1.36 -1.98 -16.68
C ALA A 207 0.16 -1.11 -16.24
N PRO A 208 -1.08 -1.64 -16.07
CA PRO A 208 -2.04 -0.88 -15.30
C PRO A 208 -1.54 -0.85 -13.86
N GLY A 209 -1.50 0.35 -13.27
CA GLY A 209 -1.15 0.50 -11.87
C GLY A 209 -2.00 -0.42 -11.00
N ILE A 210 -1.39 -1.00 -9.98
CA ILE A 210 -2.04 -1.81 -8.97
C ILE A 210 -2.69 -0.88 -7.96
N HIS A 211 -3.98 -1.08 -7.73
CA HIS A 211 -4.70 -0.36 -6.70
C HIS A 211 -4.91 -1.28 -5.48
N ALA A 212 -3.95 -1.27 -4.57
CA ALA A 212 -4.06 -1.99 -3.31
C ALA A 212 -5.11 -1.34 -2.39
N GLN A 213 -6.10 -2.11 -1.97
CA GLN A 213 -7.15 -1.63 -1.06
C GLN A 213 -6.71 -1.82 0.39
N PRO A 214 -6.83 -0.79 1.25
CA PRO A 214 -6.55 -0.94 2.67
C PRO A 214 -7.58 -1.87 3.31
N VAL A 215 -7.08 -2.85 4.08
CA VAL A 215 -7.89 -3.79 4.88
C VAL A 215 -7.79 -3.41 6.34
N LEU A 216 -6.57 -3.25 6.83
CA LEU A 216 -6.26 -2.76 8.17
C LEU A 216 -5.18 -1.69 8.04
N THR A 217 -5.42 -0.51 8.59
CA THR A 217 -4.41 0.57 8.64
C THR A 217 -4.38 1.15 10.05
N GLY A 218 -3.30 1.85 10.41
CA GLY A 218 -3.18 2.50 11.71
C GLY A 218 -4.29 3.53 12.02
N ASN A 219 -5.12 3.90 11.02
CA ASN A 219 -6.23 4.85 11.16
C ASN A 219 -7.62 4.18 11.17
N ASN A 220 -7.75 2.89 10.85
CA ASN A 220 -9.05 2.20 10.70
C ASN A 220 -9.56 1.52 11.99
N ARG A 221 -9.54 2.26 13.12
CA ARG A 221 -10.12 1.96 14.45
C ARG A 221 -10.72 0.57 14.72
N ILE A 222 -10.36 0.02 15.89
CA ILE A 222 -11.36 -0.33 16.93
C ILE A 222 -10.88 0.23 18.29
N GLY A 223 -11.64 1.16 18.86
CA GLY A 223 -11.81 1.29 20.31
C GLY A 223 -10.71 1.87 21.22
N SER A 224 -9.41 1.82 20.90
CA SER A 224 -8.37 2.35 21.80
C SER A 224 -7.49 3.40 21.12
N GLU A 225 -6.97 4.33 21.92
CA GLU A 225 -6.04 5.39 21.52
C GLU A 225 -4.67 4.84 21.03
N GLU A 226 -4.53 3.52 20.90
CA GLU A 226 -3.31 2.87 20.47
C GLU A 226 -3.30 2.64 18.96
N ARG A 227 -2.38 3.34 18.28
CA ARG A 227 -1.99 3.02 16.91
C ARG A 227 -1.62 1.54 16.85
N THR A 228 -2.47 0.70 16.26
CA THR A 228 -2.19 -0.73 16.11
C THR A 228 -0.92 -0.92 15.27
N ARG A 229 0.23 -1.10 15.94
CA ARG A 229 1.49 -1.46 15.28
C ARG A 229 1.47 -2.97 15.05
N CYS A 230 0.76 -3.37 14.02
CA CYS A 230 0.92 -4.65 13.35
C CYS A 230 1.77 -4.39 12.07
N CYS A 231 2.06 -5.33 11.20
CA CYS A 231 1.75 -6.75 11.14
C CYS A 231 3.09 -7.48 10.84
N ASN A 232 4.12 -7.09 11.61
CA ASN A 232 5.49 -7.57 11.49
C ASN A 232 5.70 -8.72 12.49
N GLY A 233 5.65 -9.95 11.99
CA GLY A 233 6.07 -11.12 12.77
C GLY A 233 7.56 -11.41 12.57
N GLY A 234 8.22 -11.81 13.66
CA GLY A 234 9.50 -12.51 13.54
C GLY A 234 9.31 -13.90 12.93
N GLY A 235 10.33 -14.42 12.23
CA GLY A 235 10.27 -15.78 11.68
C GLY A 235 9.13 -15.96 10.67
N ASP A 236 8.47 -17.11 10.63
CA ASP A 236 7.35 -17.44 9.74
C ASP A 236 5.97 -17.16 10.35
N GLY A 237 5.90 -16.86 11.65
CA GLY A 237 4.69 -16.45 12.38
C GLY A 237 4.19 -15.04 12.08
N ARG A 238 4.05 -14.67 10.80
CA ARG A 238 3.67 -13.30 10.38
C ARG A 238 2.22 -13.16 9.95
N MET A 239 1.61 -14.25 9.50
CA MET A 239 0.25 -14.28 8.99
C MET A 239 -0.24 -15.74 9.01
N LEU A 240 -1.43 -15.98 9.56
CA LEU A 240 -2.04 -17.30 9.57
C LEU A 240 -3.50 -17.19 9.12
N ARG A 241 -3.87 -17.92 8.07
CA ARG A 241 -5.26 -18.02 7.62
C ARG A 241 -5.89 -19.29 8.16
N VAL A 242 -7.05 -19.16 8.83
CA VAL A 242 -7.88 -20.28 9.29
C VAL A 242 -9.29 -20.05 8.76
N GLY A 243 -9.69 -20.80 7.72
CA GLY A 243 -10.93 -20.53 7.00
C GLY A 243 -10.92 -19.12 6.39
N ASP A 244 -11.90 -18.31 6.80
CA ASP A 244 -12.08 -16.92 6.38
C ASP A 244 -11.43 -15.92 7.35
N THR A 245 -10.84 -16.40 8.45
CA THR A 245 -10.17 -15.56 9.45
C THR A 245 -8.68 -15.46 9.16
N LEU A 246 -8.19 -14.22 9.12
CA LEU A 246 -6.78 -13.89 9.05
C LEU A 246 -6.26 -13.46 10.43
N TRP A 247 -5.30 -14.21 10.95
CA TRP A 247 -4.61 -13.93 12.20
C TRP A 247 -3.30 -13.19 11.94
N LEU A 248 -3.09 -12.09 12.65
CA LEU A 248 -1.96 -11.20 12.48
C LEU A 248 -1.33 -10.86 13.84
N PRO A 249 0.00 -10.87 13.95
CA PRO A 249 0.68 -10.41 15.15
C PRO A 249 0.65 -8.88 15.24
N SER A 250 0.53 -8.37 16.45
CA SER A 250 0.70 -6.97 16.80
C SER A 250 1.57 -6.85 18.04
N ILE A 251 2.10 -5.66 18.31
CA ILE A 251 2.84 -5.41 19.56
C ILE A 251 1.98 -5.61 20.82
N ASN A 252 0.64 -5.60 20.70
CA ASN A 252 -0.31 -5.71 21.81
C ASN A 252 -1.10 -7.04 21.78
N GLY A 253 -0.58 -8.07 21.08
CA GLY A 253 -1.20 -9.39 21.00
C GLY A 253 -1.57 -9.81 19.57
N ALA A 254 -2.53 -10.71 19.42
CA ALA A 254 -2.98 -11.19 18.11
C ALA A 254 -4.26 -10.49 17.66
N LEU A 255 -4.35 -10.17 16.38
CA LEU A 255 -5.53 -9.63 15.72
C LEU A 255 -6.19 -10.72 14.89
N ALA A 256 -7.51 -10.86 15.01
CA ALA A 256 -8.32 -11.69 14.14
C ALA A 256 -9.13 -10.79 13.20
N LEU A 257 -8.96 -11.00 11.91
CA LEU A 257 -9.70 -10.29 10.86
C LEU A 257 -10.57 -11.28 10.10
N ASP A 258 -11.88 -11.09 10.13
CA ASP A 258 -12.79 -11.79 9.23
C ASP A 258 -12.67 -11.18 7.82
N MET A 259 -12.12 -11.95 6.88
CA MET A 259 -11.89 -11.50 5.50
C MET A 259 -13.19 -11.34 4.70
N ALA A 260 -14.26 -12.07 5.06
CA ALA A 260 -15.57 -11.94 4.42
C ALA A 260 -16.30 -10.64 4.85
N ALA A 261 -15.99 -10.15 6.05
CA ALA A 261 -16.49 -8.87 6.55
C ALA A 261 -15.76 -7.64 5.95
N VAL A 262 -14.62 -7.82 5.26
CA VAL A 262 -13.84 -6.70 4.70
C VAL A 262 -14.55 -6.08 3.50
N ARG A 263 -15.22 -4.96 3.75
CA ARG A 263 -15.84 -4.12 2.71
C ARG A 263 -14.92 -2.99 2.31
N ALA A 264 -15.01 -2.56 1.04
CA ALA A 264 -14.35 -1.32 0.63
C ALA A 264 -14.91 -0.16 1.47
N PRO A 265 -14.07 0.76 1.96
CA PRO A 265 -14.56 1.93 2.66
C PRO A 265 -15.50 2.72 1.74
N PRO A 266 -16.60 3.29 2.26
CA PRO A 266 -17.50 4.09 1.46
C PRO A 266 -16.75 5.29 0.88
N GLY A 267 -17.15 5.72 -0.32
CA GLY A 267 -16.66 7.00 -0.86
C GLY A 267 -17.10 8.18 0.02
N PRO A 268 -16.50 9.36 -0.17
CA PRO A 268 -16.99 10.55 0.50
C PRO A 268 -18.38 10.91 -0.03
N GLY A 269 -19.21 11.52 0.80
CA GLY A 269 -20.45 12.11 0.29
C GLY A 269 -20.16 13.28 -0.65
N THR A 270 -21.22 13.82 -1.26
CA THR A 270 -21.13 15.02 -2.09
C THR A 270 -20.48 16.14 -1.29
N PRO A 271 -19.47 16.84 -1.84
CA PRO A 271 -18.86 17.97 -1.16
C PRO A 271 -19.90 19.04 -0.81
N ARG A 272 -19.59 19.84 0.19
CA ARG A 272 -20.34 21.03 0.53
C ARG A 272 -19.42 22.23 0.35
N ILE A 273 -19.84 23.14 -0.53
CA ILE A 273 -19.25 24.48 -0.56
C ILE A 273 -19.80 25.18 0.66
N GLU A 274 -18.93 25.66 1.55
CA GLU A 274 -19.36 26.22 2.83
C GLU A 274 -19.64 27.71 2.69
N ARG A 275 -18.71 28.43 2.06
CA ARG A 275 -18.79 29.87 1.92
C ARG A 275 -17.83 30.40 0.87
N LEU A 276 -18.18 31.57 0.33
CA LEU A 276 -17.36 32.33 -0.61
C LEU A 276 -16.92 33.63 0.06
N ARG A 277 -15.63 33.95 0.01
CA ARG A 277 -15.10 35.27 0.36
C ARG A 277 -14.88 36.10 -0.88
N HIS A 278 -15.26 37.37 -0.80
CA HIS A 278 -14.91 38.38 -1.77
C HIS A 278 -14.61 39.67 -1.01
N ALA A 279 -13.42 40.25 -1.23
CA ALA A 279 -12.82 41.25 -0.34
C ALA A 279 -12.81 40.77 1.14
N GLN A 280 -13.46 41.51 2.04
CA GLN A 280 -13.58 41.18 3.48
C GLN A 280 -14.93 40.51 3.82
N ALA A 281 -15.82 40.30 2.85
CA ALA A 281 -17.18 39.82 3.08
C ALA A 281 -17.33 38.33 2.76
N TRP A 282 -18.09 37.62 3.60
CA TRP A 282 -18.48 36.23 3.41
C TRP A 282 -19.89 36.13 2.84
N TYR A 283 -20.06 35.30 1.82
CA TYR A 283 -21.31 35.04 1.13
C TYR A 283 -21.74 33.61 1.38
N ALA A 284 -23.01 33.43 1.76
CA ALA A 284 -23.63 32.12 1.86
C ALA A 284 -23.72 31.45 0.48
N THR A 285 -23.63 30.13 0.47
CA THR A 285 -23.62 29.31 -0.75
C THR A 285 -24.92 28.52 -0.83
N GLY A 286 -25.61 28.59 -1.98
CA GLY A 286 -26.94 27.96 -2.15
C GLY A 286 -27.71 28.37 -3.41
N ALA A 287 -27.35 29.48 -4.06
CA ALA A 287 -27.87 29.95 -5.34
C ALA A 287 -26.76 30.65 -6.16
N THR A 288 -27.11 31.27 -7.30
CA THR A 288 -26.20 32.13 -8.07
C THR A 288 -25.71 33.31 -7.22
N THR A 289 -24.42 33.37 -6.92
CA THR A 289 -23.82 34.44 -6.12
C THR A 289 -23.31 35.54 -7.05
N ARG A 290 -23.99 36.70 -7.05
CA ARG A 290 -23.53 37.90 -7.75
C ARG A 290 -22.66 38.74 -6.83
N LEU A 291 -21.41 38.95 -7.22
CA LEU A 291 -20.46 39.72 -6.41
C LEU A 291 -20.65 41.23 -6.63
N PRO A 292 -20.41 42.06 -5.61
CA PRO A 292 -20.32 43.51 -5.78
C PRO A 292 -19.21 43.92 -6.75
N LEU A 293 -19.34 45.12 -7.31
CA LEU A 293 -18.24 45.78 -8.03
C LEU A 293 -17.09 46.06 -7.05
N GLY A 294 -15.85 45.83 -7.48
CA GLY A 294 -14.67 46.02 -6.64
C GLY A 294 -13.54 45.07 -7.00
N GLU A 295 -12.72 44.74 -6.00
CA GLU A 295 -11.65 43.73 -6.11
C GLU A 295 -12.20 42.43 -6.68
N ARG A 296 -11.39 41.67 -7.43
CA ARG A 296 -11.87 40.45 -8.12
C ARG A 296 -11.18 39.19 -7.64
N ASN A 297 -10.78 39.24 -6.37
CA ASN A 297 -10.19 38.11 -5.65
C ASN A 297 -11.31 37.39 -4.91
N ILE A 298 -11.37 36.07 -5.09
CA ILE A 298 -12.33 35.23 -4.41
C ILE A 298 -11.64 34.05 -3.74
N GLU A 299 -12.18 33.67 -2.58
CA GLU A 299 -11.80 32.46 -1.87
C GLU A 299 -13.03 31.60 -1.69
N ILE A 300 -12.92 30.31 -1.97
CA ILE A 300 -14.05 29.39 -1.85
C ILE A 300 -13.64 28.29 -0.89
N GLU A 301 -14.28 28.26 0.27
CA GLU A 301 -14.09 27.22 1.28
C GLU A 301 -15.08 26.07 1.04
N TYR A 302 -14.59 24.84 1.14
CA TYR A 302 -15.38 23.64 0.89
C TYR A 302 -14.92 22.47 1.75
N THR A 303 -15.84 21.53 2.00
CA THR A 303 -15.55 20.28 2.70
C THR A 303 -16.30 19.12 2.05
N ALA A 304 -16.13 17.90 2.57
CA ALA A 304 -16.97 16.75 2.22
C ALA A 304 -17.20 15.89 3.46
N PRO A 305 -18.41 15.31 3.62
CA PRO A 305 -18.69 14.42 4.74
C PRO A 305 -17.95 13.10 4.55
N TYR A 306 -17.01 12.82 5.45
CA TYR A 306 -16.34 11.52 5.59
C TYR A 306 -15.84 11.35 7.03
N LEU A 307 -16.66 10.74 7.87
CA LEU A 307 -16.45 10.63 9.31
C LEU A 307 -15.42 9.56 9.71
N ASN A 308 -15.14 8.61 8.81
CA ASN A 308 -14.19 7.52 9.07
C ASN A 308 -12.76 8.04 9.25
N ASN A 309 -12.28 8.86 8.31
CA ASN A 309 -10.96 9.47 8.37
C ASN A 309 -10.88 10.74 7.50
N ALA A 310 -11.11 11.91 8.10
CA ALA A 310 -11.15 13.18 7.38
C ALA A 310 -9.82 13.58 6.70
N THR A 311 -8.68 13.00 7.08
CA THR A 311 -7.37 13.30 6.48
C THR A 311 -7.08 12.48 5.22
N ALA A 312 -7.87 11.43 4.94
CA ALA A 312 -7.76 10.64 3.71
C ALA A 312 -8.43 11.31 2.49
N LEU A 313 -9.09 12.45 2.69
CA LEU A 313 -9.79 13.16 1.62
C LEU A 313 -8.81 13.92 0.73
N ASN A 314 -8.95 13.69 -0.57
CA ASN A 314 -8.32 14.49 -1.61
C ASN A 314 -9.40 15.22 -2.40
N PHE A 315 -9.15 16.48 -2.72
CA PHE A 315 -10.05 17.37 -3.44
C PHE A 315 -9.46 17.74 -4.80
N ARG A 316 -10.37 18.01 -5.74
CA ARG A 316 -10.07 18.74 -6.97
C ARG A 316 -11.21 19.71 -7.24
N TYR A 317 -10.89 20.84 -7.84
CA TYR A 317 -11.89 21.84 -8.22
C TYR A 317 -11.65 22.39 -9.62
N ARG A 318 -12.65 23.05 -10.19
CA ARG A 318 -12.53 23.83 -11.41
C ARG A 318 -13.50 25.01 -11.38
N LEU A 319 -13.12 26.11 -11.98
CA LEU A 319 -13.97 27.27 -12.25
C LEU A 319 -14.23 27.36 -13.75
N ALA A 320 -15.35 26.80 -14.19
CA ALA A 320 -15.75 26.86 -15.60
C ALA A 320 -15.89 28.32 -16.04
N GLY A 321 -15.31 28.65 -17.20
CA GLY A 321 -15.13 30.04 -17.68
C GLY A 321 -13.77 30.64 -17.36
N TYR A 322 -12.94 29.97 -16.56
CA TYR A 322 -11.56 30.38 -16.24
C TYR A 322 -10.56 29.22 -16.35
N ASP A 323 -10.84 28.10 -15.68
CA ASP A 323 -9.98 26.91 -15.71
C ASP A 323 -10.24 26.05 -16.95
N ASN A 324 -9.18 25.63 -17.63
CA ASN A 324 -9.26 24.69 -18.76
C ASN A 324 -9.35 23.21 -18.32
N ALA A 325 -8.92 22.90 -17.09
CA ALA A 325 -8.90 21.55 -16.53
C ALA A 325 -9.17 21.56 -15.02
N TRP A 326 -9.35 20.38 -14.43
CA TRP A 326 -9.45 20.26 -12.96
C TRP A 326 -8.10 20.57 -12.29
N VAL A 327 -8.15 21.40 -11.25
CA VAL A 327 -7.02 21.72 -10.39
C VAL A 327 -6.98 20.74 -9.22
N ALA A 328 -5.85 20.05 -9.05
CA ALA A 328 -5.65 19.15 -7.90
C ALA A 328 -5.37 19.98 -6.63
N ALA A 329 -6.20 19.81 -5.60
CA ALA A 329 -6.08 20.51 -4.33
C ALA A 329 -5.44 19.64 -3.22
N GLY A 330 -5.30 18.32 -3.44
CA GLY A 330 -4.85 17.41 -2.39
C GLY A 330 -5.78 17.49 -1.18
N THR A 331 -5.25 17.64 0.03
CA THR A 331 -6.05 17.77 1.25
C THR A 331 -6.60 19.19 1.49
N ARG A 332 -6.31 20.14 0.60
CA ARG A 332 -6.69 21.55 0.76
C ARG A 332 -8.20 21.77 0.57
N ARG A 333 -8.79 22.50 1.53
CA ARG A 333 -10.22 22.83 1.63
C ARG A 333 -10.58 24.24 1.15
N VAL A 334 -9.72 24.83 0.33
CA VAL A 334 -9.88 26.19 -0.17
C VAL A 334 -9.33 26.33 -1.59
N ALA A 335 -10.05 27.08 -2.41
CA ALA A 335 -9.64 27.53 -3.73
C ALA A 335 -9.49 29.05 -3.74
N TRP A 336 -8.43 29.54 -4.37
CA TRP A 336 -8.15 30.98 -4.53
C TRP A 336 -8.11 31.33 -6.01
N TYR A 337 -8.81 32.40 -6.37
CA TYR A 337 -8.70 33.04 -7.67
C TYR A 337 -8.45 34.52 -7.48
N THR A 338 -7.56 35.08 -8.30
CA THR A 338 -7.20 36.50 -8.27
C THR A 338 -7.47 37.14 -9.62
N HIS A 339 -7.84 38.43 -9.59
CA HIS A 339 -8.07 39.24 -10.78
C HIS A 339 -8.98 38.60 -11.85
N LEU A 340 -10.07 37.94 -11.42
CA LEU A 340 -10.99 37.32 -12.37
C LEU A 340 -11.65 38.37 -13.29
N PRO A 341 -11.73 38.16 -14.62
CA PRO A 341 -12.47 39.04 -15.50
C PRO A 341 -13.97 39.09 -15.16
N PRO A 342 -14.71 40.11 -15.63
CA PRO A 342 -16.17 40.08 -15.58
C PRO A 342 -16.72 38.90 -16.36
N GLY A 343 -17.71 38.22 -15.81
CA GLY A 343 -18.24 37.02 -16.43
C GLY A 343 -19.15 36.19 -15.53
N ARG A 344 -19.67 35.12 -16.10
CA ARG A 344 -20.40 34.07 -15.38
C ARG A 344 -19.49 32.85 -15.28
N TYR A 345 -19.34 32.34 -14.07
CA TYR A 345 -18.46 31.23 -13.76
C TYR A 345 -19.22 30.12 -13.04
N GLY A 346 -18.83 28.88 -13.29
CA GLY A 346 -19.34 27.70 -12.60
C GLY A 346 -18.25 27.02 -11.80
N PHE A 347 -18.20 27.24 -10.49
CA PHE A 347 -17.28 26.52 -9.61
C PHE A 347 -17.81 25.11 -9.38
N ALA A 348 -16.96 24.11 -9.50
CA ALA A 348 -17.27 22.72 -9.18
C ALA A 348 -16.14 22.12 -8.34
N VAL A 349 -16.49 21.35 -7.30
CA VAL A 349 -15.52 20.65 -6.45
C VAL A 349 -15.93 19.19 -6.25
N GLN A 350 -14.94 18.29 -6.29
CA GLN A 350 -15.10 16.87 -6.03
C GLN A 350 -14.16 16.43 -4.92
N ALA A 351 -14.53 15.35 -4.23
CA ALA A 351 -13.70 14.71 -3.22
C ALA A 351 -13.53 13.22 -3.57
N ARG A 352 -12.41 12.63 -3.15
CA ARG A 352 -12.19 11.18 -3.12
C ARG A 352 -11.47 10.78 -1.85
N VAL A 353 -11.61 9.53 -1.45
CA VAL A 353 -10.79 8.93 -0.38
C VAL A 353 -9.59 8.26 -1.06
N ASP A 354 -8.37 8.63 -0.64
CA ASP A 354 -7.11 8.12 -1.19
C ASP A 354 -7.07 8.14 -2.73
N GLN A 355 -6.91 6.98 -3.37
CA GLN A 355 -6.91 6.80 -4.83
C GLN A 355 -8.26 6.33 -5.39
N GLY A 356 -9.32 6.41 -4.58
CA GLY A 356 -10.67 6.02 -4.97
C GLY A 356 -11.30 6.89 -6.05
N THR A 357 -12.59 6.63 -6.31
CA THR A 357 -13.36 7.35 -7.33
C THR A 357 -13.75 8.74 -6.83
N TRP A 358 -13.75 9.72 -7.74
CA TRP A 358 -14.22 11.08 -7.45
C TRP A 358 -15.75 11.09 -7.24
N SER A 359 -16.20 11.79 -6.20
CA SER A 359 -17.62 11.97 -5.88
C SER A 359 -18.36 12.80 -6.93
N THR A 360 -19.69 12.82 -6.84
CA THR A 360 -20.51 13.80 -7.55
C THR A 360 -20.08 15.22 -7.18
N PRO A 361 -19.91 16.14 -8.15
CA PRO A 361 -19.44 17.48 -7.86
C PRO A 361 -20.49 18.30 -7.13
N ALA A 362 -20.05 19.15 -6.21
CA ALA A 362 -20.84 20.26 -5.70
C ALA A 362 -20.56 21.50 -6.54
N THR A 363 -21.59 22.26 -6.89
CA THR A 363 -21.47 23.39 -7.81
C THR A 363 -21.96 24.71 -7.22
N LEU A 364 -21.32 25.80 -7.61
CA LEU A 364 -21.72 27.17 -7.28
C LEU A 364 -21.58 28.05 -8.53
N GLU A 365 -22.65 28.75 -8.89
CA GLU A 365 -22.59 29.78 -9.92
C GLU A 365 -22.15 31.11 -9.33
N ILE A 366 -21.19 31.76 -9.99
CA ILE A 366 -20.60 33.04 -9.56
C ILE A 366 -20.72 34.02 -10.71
N VAL A 367 -21.25 35.21 -10.44
CA VAL A 367 -21.37 36.28 -11.43
C VAL A 367 -20.55 37.47 -10.99
N ILE A 368 -19.54 37.82 -11.79
CA ILE A 368 -18.68 38.99 -11.60
C ILE A 368 -19.17 40.09 -12.54
N PRO A 369 -19.72 41.20 -12.02
CA PRO A 369 -20.21 42.29 -12.86
C PRO A 369 -19.05 43.02 -13.57
N ALA A 370 -19.32 43.46 -14.79
CA ALA A 370 -18.45 44.35 -15.53
C ALA A 370 -18.66 45.80 -15.05
N HIS A 371 -17.58 46.57 -14.95
CA HIS A 371 -17.70 48.02 -14.89
C HIS A 371 -18.27 48.54 -16.21
N TRP A 372 -18.92 49.71 -16.18
CA TRP A 372 -19.55 50.30 -17.37
C TRP A 372 -18.56 50.50 -18.54
N TYR A 373 -17.29 50.82 -18.24
CA TYR A 373 -16.23 51.01 -19.24
C TYR A 373 -15.64 49.71 -19.82
N GLU A 374 -15.98 48.56 -19.23
CA GLU A 374 -15.54 47.24 -19.72
C GLU A 374 -16.54 46.64 -20.72
N TRP A 375 -17.65 47.33 -20.98
CA TRP A 375 -18.64 46.86 -21.93
C TRP A 375 -18.12 47.02 -23.36
N ARG A 376 -18.09 45.91 -24.11
CA ARG A 376 -17.53 45.87 -25.48
C ARG A 376 -18.10 46.93 -26.41
N TRP A 377 -19.40 47.19 -26.34
CA TRP A 377 -20.04 48.20 -27.18
C TRP A 377 -19.54 49.61 -26.86
N LEU A 378 -19.28 49.92 -25.59
CA LEU A 378 -18.76 51.22 -25.18
C LEU A 378 -17.31 51.39 -25.59
N GLN A 379 -16.50 50.34 -25.49
CA GLN A 379 -15.12 50.33 -25.99
C GLN A 379 -15.07 50.55 -27.51
N VAL A 380 -15.97 49.91 -28.26
CA VAL A 380 -16.12 50.14 -29.71
C VAL A 380 -16.54 51.58 -30.00
N LEU A 381 -17.54 52.12 -29.30
CA LEU A 381 -17.96 53.52 -29.46
C LEU A 381 -16.84 54.51 -29.12
N ALA A 382 -16.09 54.29 -28.05
CA ALA A 382 -14.96 55.13 -27.68
C ALA A 382 -13.84 55.06 -28.72
N GLY A 383 -13.56 53.88 -29.27
CA GLY A 383 -12.62 53.69 -30.39
C GLY A 383 -13.06 54.41 -31.67
N LEU A 384 -14.35 54.32 -32.02
CA LEU A 384 -14.92 55.05 -33.16
C LEU A 384 -14.87 56.56 -32.96
N LEU A 385 -15.17 57.05 -31.76
CA LEU A 385 -15.07 58.47 -31.41
C LEU A 385 -13.64 58.97 -31.52
N LEU A 386 -12.66 58.22 -31.01
CA LEU A 386 -11.25 58.56 -31.12
C LEU A 386 -10.79 58.59 -32.58
N ALA A 387 -11.20 57.61 -33.39
CA ALA A 387 -10.89 57.59 -34.81
C ALA A 387 -11.49 58.81 -35.54
N ALA A 388 -12.73 59.19 -35.21
CA ALA A 388 -13.37 60.39 -35.76
C ALA A 388 -12.63 61.68 -35.35
N LEU A 389 -12.22 61.81 -34.09
CA LEU A 389 -11.45 62.96 -33.60
C LEU A 389 -10.08 63.05 -34.27
N LEU A 390 -9.39 61.93 -34.48
CA LEU A 390 -8.11 61.90 -35.19
C LEU A 390 -8.26 62.29 -36.66
N LEU A 391 -9.35 61.84 -37.33
CA LEU A 391 -9.66 62.25 -38.70
C LEU A 391 -9.98 63.76 -38.80
N LEU A 392 -10.71 64.32 -37.83
CA LEU A 392 -10.98 65.75 -37.76
C LEU A 392 -9.71 66.56 -37.51
N ALA A 393 -8.87 66.14 -36.57
CA ALA A 393 -7.58 66.78 -36.29
C ALA A 393 -6.62 66.69 -37.48
N ALA A 394 -6.63 65.58 -38.23
CA ALA A 394 -5.88 65.44 -39.46
C ALA A 394 -6.39 66.43 -40.52
N ARG A 395 -7.71 66.55 -40.70
CA ARG A 395 -8.31 67.53 -41.64
C ARG A 395 -8.08 68.99 -41.27
N TRP A 396 -7.90 69.31 -39.99
CA TRP A 396 -7.58 70.66 -39.53
C TRP A 396 -6.10 71.06 -39.70
N ARG A 397 -5.21 70.09 -39.96
CA ARG A 397 -3.78 70.34 -40.22
C ARG A 397 -3.44 70.44 -41.71
N TRP A 398 -4.43 70.38 -42.59
CA TRP A 398 -4.30 70.53 -44.04
C TRP A 398 -4.96 71.81 -44.54
#